data_AF-A0A6B0SL84-F1
#
_entry.id   AF-A0A6B0SL84-F1
#
_cell.length_a   1.000
_cell.length_b   1.000
_cell.length_c   1.000
_cell.angle_alpha   90.00
_cell.angle_beta   90.00
_cell.angle_gamma   90.00
#
_symmetry.space_group_name_H-M   'P 1'
#
loop_
_entity.id
_entity.type
_entity.pdbx_description
1 polymer ?
#
loop_
_entity_poly.entity_id
_entity_poly.type
_entity_poly.pdbx_seq_one_letter_code
_entity_poly.pdbx_strand_id
1 'polypeptide(L)'
;MSGTRTALAATVKQFARTPVLVALLVVLPAYFVGLLGVVLPDATVAVSIPGWSGQSALSEGVLPMLGTLAAVMVAGIAGLFLTVDTLHADGWLALSGLPSRTLFVARAAALTGAAALASVAATAVLGLHVVPEQPV
;
A
#
# COMPACT_ATOMS: atom_id res chain seq x y z
N MET A 1 -7.32 25.46 19.06
CA MET A 1 -6.66 24.57 18.08
C MET A 1 -7.40 23.24 18.10
N SER A 2 -7.93 22.78 16.96
CA SER A 2 -8.83 21.61 16.93
C SER A 2 -8.08 20.33 17.29
N GLY A 3 -8.62 19.53 18.23
CA GLY A 3 -8.01 18.29 18.72
C GLY A 3 -7.66 17.27 17.62
N THR A 4 -8.33 17.35 16.46
CA THR A 4 -8.05 16.55 15.27
C THR A 4 -6.66 16.82 14.69
N ARG A 5 -6.20 18.08 14.69
CA ARG A 5 -4.85 18.42 14.20
C ARG A 5 -3.77 17.89 15.14
N THR A 6 -4.01 17.96 16.45
CA THR A 6 -3.08 17.46 17.46
C THR A 6 -2.97 15.94 17.39
N ALA A 7 -4.09 15.24 17.22
CA ALA A 7 -4.12 13.80 17.00
C ALA A 7 -3.36 13.42 15.72
N LEU A 8 -3.62 14.10 14.59
CA LEU A 8 -2.90 13.86 13.33
C LEU A 8 -1.38 14.09 13.48
N ALA A 9 -0.97 15.20 14.11
CA ALA A 9 0.43 15.52 14.33
C ALA A 9 1.13 14.51 15.24
N ALA A 10 0.44 14.02 16.28
CA ALA A 10 0.94 12.97 17.15
C ALA A 10 1.13 11.65 16.37
N THR A 11 0.16 11.28 15.52
CA THR A 11 0.25 10.08 14.70
C THR A 11 1.41 10.16 13.71
N VAL A 12 1.57 11.27 13.00
CA VAL A 12 2.71 11.48 12.06
C VAL A 12 4.04 11.42 12.80
N LYS A 13 4.14 12.04 13.99
CA LYS A 13 5.35 12.02 14.81
C LYS A 13 5.65 10.63 15.36
N GLN A 14 4.63 9.82 15.65
CA GLN A 14 4.78 8.43 16.05
C GLN A 14 5.25 7.56 14.88
N PHE A 15 4.68 7.74 13.67
CA PHE A 15 5.14 7.08 12.44
C PHE A 15 6.60 7.41 12.11
N ALA A 16 7.01 8.67 12.29
CA ALA A 16 8.40 9.08 12.11
C ALA A 16 9.36 8.43 13.13
N ARG A 17 8.85 7.93 14.26
CA ARG A 17 9.63 7.25 15.30
C ARG A 17 9.71 5.74 15.13
N THR A 18 8.89 5.15 14.26
CA THR A 18 8.98 3.75 13.84
C THR A 18 9.45 3.66 12.38
N PRO A 19 10.69 4.11 12.08
CA PRO A 19 11.22 4.14 10.71
C PRO A 19 11.26 2.74 10.08
N VAL A 20 11.35 1.70 10.89
CA VAL A 20 11.31 0.30 10.44
C VAL A 20 9.97 -0.05 9.80
N LEU A 21 8.84 0.41 10.35
CA LEU A 21 7.51 0.15 9.77
C LEU A 21 7.34 0.89 8.44
N VAL A 22 7.80 2.14 8.36
CA VAL A 22 7.75 2.92 7.12
C VAL A 22 8.65 2.31 6.06
N ALA A 23 9.87 1.90 6.44
CA ALA A 23 10.79 1.21 5.56
C ALA A 23 10.20 -0.11 5.06
N LEU A 24 9.63 -0.95 5.93
CA LEU A 24 8.95 -2.18 5.51
C LEU A 24 7.77 -1.88 4.58
N LEU A 25 6.94 -0.89 4.89
CA LEU A 25 5.77 -0.53 4.10
C LEU A 25 6.11 -0.10 2.68
N VAL A 26 7.27 0.54 2.46
CA VAL A 26 7.69 1.04 1.14
C VAL A 26 8.62 0.05 0.42
N VAL A 27 9.57 -0.54 1.15
CA VAL A 27 10.58 -1.44 0.60
C VAL A 27 9.96 -2.80 0.25
N LEU A 28 9.08 -3.34 1.09
CA LEU A 28 8.52 -4.68 0.86
C LEU A 28 7.63 -4.76 -0.40
N PRO A 29 6.68 -3.83 -0.66
CA PRO A 29 5.92 -3.87 -1.90
C PRO A 29 6.80 -3.55 -3.12
N ALA A 30 7.72 -2.59 -3.02
CA ALA A 30 8.68 -2.32 -4.09
C ALA A 30 9.52 -3.56 -4.45
N TYR A 31 9.98 -4.29 -3.43
CA TYR A 31 10.72 -5.53 -3.59
C TYR A 31 9.87 -6.63 -4.25
N PHE A 32 8.62 -6.84 -3.80
CA PHE A 32 7.74 -7.84 -4.42
C PHE A 32 7.44 -7.52 -5.88
N VAL A 33 7.09 -6.27 -6.21
CA VAL A 33 6.81 -5.85 -7.59
C VAL A 33 8.06 -5.99 -8.46
N GLY A 34 9.22 -5.53 -7.99
CA GLY A 34 10.48 -5.65 -8.73
C GLY A 34 10.92 -7.10 -8.91
N LEU A 35 10.80 -7.92 -7.88
CA LEU A 35 11.12 -9.35 -7.97
C LEU A 35 10.22 -10.05 -8.99
N LEU A 36 8.92 -9.77 -8.96
CA LEU A 36 7.99 -10.31 -9.96
C LEU A 36 8.34 -9.84 -11.37
N GLY A 37 8.76 -8.58 -11.53
CA GLY A 37 9.20 -8.06 -12.82
C GLY A 37 10.43 -8.77 -13.40
N VAL A 38 11.28 -9.34 -12.56
CA VAL A 38 12.48 -10.10 -12.98
C VAL A 38 12.20 -11.59 -13.15
N VAL A 39 11.34 -12.17 -12.30
CA VAL A 39 11.08 -13.62 -12.27
C VAL A 39 10.08 -14.05 -13.33
N LEU A 40 9.16 -13.16 -13.72
CA LEU A 40 8.09 -13.49 -14.64
C LEU A 40 8.68 -13.69 -16.05
N PRO A 41 8.51 -14.86 -16.67
CA PRO A 41 9.09 -15.12 -17.99
C PRO A 41 8.39 -14.28 -19.06
N ASP A 42 9.16 -13.78 -20.04
CA ASP A 42 8.69 -13.11 -21.25
C ASP A 42 8.06 -14.12 -22.25
N ALA A 43 7.16 -14.96 -21.75
CA ALA A 43 6.39 -15.88 -22.57
C ALA A 43 5.21 -15.12 -23.21
N THR A 44 5.08 -15.22 -24.53
CA THR A 44 3.91 -14.71 -25.25
C THR A 44 2.74 -15.66 -25.07
N VAL A 45 1.58 -15.13 -24.69
CA VAL A 45 0.36 -15.91 -24.50
C VAL A 45 -0.74 -15.38 -25.41
N ALA A 46 -1.55 -16.29 -25.95
CA ALA A 46 -2.71 -15.94 -26.75
C ALA A 46 -3.78 -15.29 -25.85
N VAL A 47 -4.07 -14.02 -26.10
CA VAL A 47 -5.12 -13.28 -25.41
C VAL A 47 -6.32 -13.16 -26.35
N SER A 48 -7.48 -13.61 -25.86
CA SER A 48 -8.75 -13.50 -26.57
C SER A 48 -9.71 -12.65 -25.76
N ILE A 49 -10.09 -11.51 -26.33
CA ILE A 49 -11.04 -10.55 -25.79
C ILE A 49 -12.22 -10.53 -26.78
N PRO A 50 -13.48 -10.37 -26.35
CA PRO A 50 -14.59 -10.28 -27.29
C PRO A 50 -14.34 -9.19 -28.35
N GLY A 51 -14.12 -9.60 -29.60
CA GLY A 51 -13.80 -8.70 -30.73
C GLY A 51 -12.30 -8.53 -31.06
N TRP A 52 -11.37 -9.13 -30.32
CA TRP A 52 -9.94 -9.06 -30.60
C TRP A 52 -9.20 -10.33 -30.14
N SER A 53 -8.36 -10.89 -31.00
CA SER A 53 -7.42 -11.96 -30.67
C SER A 53 -6.01 -11.55 -31.06
N GLY A 54 -5.07 -11.70 -30.12
CA GLY A 54 -3.67 -11.34 -30.33
C GLY A 54 -2.72 -12.11 -29.42
N GLN A 55 -1.43 -11.90 -29.62
CA GLN A 55 -0.38 -12.37 -28.72
C GLN A 55 0.09 -11.18 -27.89
N SER A 56 0.12 -11.33 -26.57
CA SER A 56 0.68 -10.33 -25.66
C SER A 56 1.64 -11.03 -24.71
N ALA A 57 2.64 -10.29 -24.22
CA ALA A 57 3.55 -10.81 -23.21
C ALA A 57 2.76 -11.09 -21.93
N LEU A 58 2.95 -12.28 -21.34
CA LEU A 58 2.30 -12.65 -20.08
C LEU A 58 2.53 -11.59 -18.99
N SER A 59 3.71 -10.98 -19.01
CA SER A 59 4.13 -9.92 -18.09
C SER A 59 3.26 -8.66 -18.15
N GLU A 60 2.76 -8.26 -19.32
CA GLU A 60 1.93 -7.05 -19.47
C GLU A 60 0.61 -7.14 -18.71
N GLY A 61 -0.01 -8.32 -18.67
CA GLY A 61 -1.28 -8.54 -17.96
C GLY A 61 -1.10 -8.99 -16.51
N VAL A 62 -0.16 -9.90 -16.28
CA VAL A 62 -0.01 -10.56 -14.97
C VAL A 62 0.78 -9.71 -13.98
N LEU A 63 1.79 -8.97 -14.42
CA LEU A 63 2.63 -8.17 -13.53
C LEU A 63 1.86 -7.04 -12.83
N PRO A 64 1.00 -6.25 -13.50
CA PRO A 64 0.16 -5.26 -12.83
C PRO A 64 -0.81 -5.89 -11.82
N MET A 65 -1.41 -7.03 -12.16
CA MET A 65 -2.35 -7.75 -11.29
C MET A 65 -1.64 -8.24 -10.01
N LEU A 66 -0.52 -8.95 -10.17
CA LEU A 66 0.25 -9.46 -9.03
C LEU A 66 0.87 -8.33 -8.20
N GLY A 67 1.34 -7.26 -8.86
CA GLY A 67 1.86 -6.08 -8.17
C GLY A 67 0.80 -5.39 -7.32
N THR A 68 -0.44 -5.31 -7.81
CA THR A 68 -1.57 -4.77 -7.04
C THR A 68 -1.90 -5.65 -5.84
N LEU A 69 -1.96 -6.97 -6.02
CA LEU A 69 -2.21 -7.92 -4.92
C LEU A 69 -1.12 -7.85 -3.85
N ALA A 70 0.15 -7.76 -4.26
CA ALA A 70 1.28 -7.60 -3.34
C ALA A 70 1.17 -6.29 -2.55
N ALA A 71 0.85 -5.17 -3.22
CA ALA A 71 0.66 -3.88 -2.57
C ALA A 71 -0.48 -3.90 -1.53
N VAL A 72 -1.62 -4.50 -1.88
CA VAL A 72 -2.78 -4.64 -0.97
C VAL A 72 -2.43 -5.53 0.22
N MET A 73 -1.73 -6.65 0.00
CA MET A 73 -1.31 -7.55 1.08
C MET A 73 -0.37 -6.85 2.06
N VAL A 74 0.62 -6.10 1.57
CA VAL A 74 1.55 -5.35 2.43
C VAL A 74 0.81 -4.24 3.19
N ALA A 75 -0.08 -3.50 2.53
CA ALA A 75 -0.90 -2.49 3.20
C ALA A 75 -1.77 -3.10 4.31
N GLY A 76 -2.35 -4.29 4.07
CA GLY A 76 -3.12 -5.03 5.07
C GLY A 76 -2.30 -5.46 6.28
N ILE A 77 -1.12 -6.06 6.06
CA ILE A 77 -0.20 -6.50 7.13
C ILE A 77 0.28 -5.29 7.94
N ALA A 78 0.69 -4.21 7.28
CA ALA A 78 1.11 -3.00 7.97
C ALA A 78 -0.04 -2.38 8.77
N GLY A 79 -1.26 -2.37 8.21
CA GLY A 79 -2.46 -1.94 8.91
C GLY A 79 -2.75 -2.76 10.17
N LEU A 80 -2.50 -4.08 10.12
CA LEU A 80 -2.61 -4.95 11.28
C LEU A 80 -1.60 -4.56 12.37
N PHE A 81 -0.32 -4.41 12.02
CA PHE A 81 0.72 -4.03 12.99
C PHE A 81 0.47 -2.64 13.60
N LEU A 82 0.06 -1.68 12.79
CA LEU A 82 -0.33 -0.35 13.26
C LEU A 82 -1.51 -0.43 14.22
N THR A 83 -2.50 -1.26 13.94
CA THR A 83 -3.64 -1.44 14.84
C THR A 83 -3.20 -2.07 16.16
N VAL A 84 -2.43 -3.16 16.12
CA VAL A 84 -1.96 -3.86 17.33
C VAL A 84 -1.11 -2.96 18.23
N ASP A 85 -0.16 -2.20 17.67
CA ASP A 85 0.71 -1.31 18.44
C ASP A 85 -0.06 -0.17 19.14
N THR A 86 -1.20 0.20 18.55
CA THR A 86 -1.96 1.37 18.98
C THR A 86 -3.07 1.07 19.97
N LEU A 87 -3.52 -0.19 20.07
CA LEU A 87 -4.54 -0.62 21.02
C LEU A 87 -4.17 -0.28 22.48
N HIS A 88 -2.90 -0.43 22.86
CA HIS A 88 -2.43 -0.07 24.20
C HIS A 88 -2.50 1.43 24.45
N ALA A 89 -2.06 2.25 23.51
CA ALA A 89 -2.08 3.70 23.63
C ALA A 89 -3.51 4.27 23.62
N ASP A 90 -4.39 3.69 22.82
CA ASP A 90 -5.79 4.12 22.70
C ASP A 90 -6.59 3.82 23.98
N GLY A 91 -6.25 2.73 24.71
CA GLY A 91 -6.83 2.45 26.02
C GLY A 91 -6.56 3.57 27.04
N TRP A 92 -5.32 4.05 27.12
CA TRP A 92 -4.95 5.15 28.01
C TRP A 92 -5.59 6.49 27.58
N LEU A 93 -5.69 6.74 26.28
CA LEU A 93 -6.34 7.95 25.76
C LEU A 93 -7.85 7.95 26.01
N ALA A 94 -8.52 6.79 25.86
CA ALA A 94 -9.93 6.65 26.19
C ALA A 94 -10.18 6.90 27.70
N LEU A 95 -9.32 6.37 28.57
CA LEU A 95 -9.37 6.63 30.01
C LEU A 95 -9.16 8.12 30.35
N SER A 96 -8.38 8.84 29.55
CA SER A 96 -8.18 10.30 29.68
C SER A 96 -9.37 11.15 29.19
N GLY A 97 -10.45 10.51 28.71
CA GLY A 97 -11.67 11.18 28.27
C GLY A 97 -11.70 11.55 26.78
N LEU A 98 -10.76 11.05 25.96
CA LEU A 98 -10.82 11.28 24.51
C LEU A 98 -11.99 10.48 23.90
N PRO A 99 -12.85 11.11 23.08
CA PRO A 99 -13.98 10.40 22.47
C PRO A 99 -13.50 9.36 21.45
N SER A 100 -14.04 8.14 21.54
CA SER A 100 -13.67 6.99 20.71
C SER A 100 -13.78 7.25 19.21
N ARG A 101 -14.71 8.12 18.80
CA ARG A 101 -14.88 8.52 17.39
C ARG A 101 -13.66 9.27 16.86
N THR A 102 -12.99 10.07 17.68
CA THR A 102 -11.77 10.80 17.29
C THR A 102 -10.57 9.87 17.17
N LEU A 103 -10.47 8.89 18.07
CA LEU A 103 -9.45 7.83 17.98
C LEU A 103 -9.63 7.02 16.69
N PHE A 104 -10.86 6.59 16.40
CA PHE A 104 -11.17 5.86 15.16
C PHE A 104 -10.78 6.67 13.91
N VAL A 105 -11.16 7.95 13.83
CA VAL A 105 -10.82 8.80 12.68
C VAL A 105 -9.30 8.97 12.54
N ALA A 106 -8.57 9.11 13.64
CA ALA A 106 -7.11 9.20 13.62
C ALA A 106 -6.45 7.92 13.10
N ARG A 107 -6.98 6.75 13.46
CA ARG A 107 -6.49 5.44 12.97
C ARG A 107 -6.83 5.22 11.51
N ALA A 108 -8.07 5.51 11.11
CA ALA A 108 -8.48 5.45 9.71
C ALA A 108 -7.59 6.36 8.84
N ALA A 109 -7.31 7.60 9.28
CA ALA A 109 -6.42 8.50 8.56
C ALA A 109 -4.98 7.94 8.42
N ALA A 110 -4.46 7.30 9.46
CA ALA A 110 -3.14 6.68 9.43
C ALA A 110 -3.07 5.48 8.47
N LEU A 111 -4.07 4.60 8.53
CA LEU A 111 -4.22 3.45 7.62
C LEU A 111 -4.32 3.92 6.16
N THR A 112 -5.14 4.93 5.90
CA THR A 112 -5.28 5.51 4.55
C THR A 112 -3.96 6.12 4.06
N GLY A 113 -3.22 6.82 4.92
CA GLY A 113 -1.90 7.36 4.58
C GLY A 113 -0.89 6.27 4.23
N ALA A 114 -0.87 5.17 5.01
CA ALA A 114 -0.01 4.03 4.75
C ALA A 114 -0.37 3.32 3.42
N ALA A 115 -1.66 3.08 3.19
CA ALA A 115 -2.14 2.49 1.94
C ALA A 115 -1.78 3.36 0.73
N ALA A 116 -1.93 4.69 0.83
CA ALA A 116 -1.56 5.61 -0.24
C ALA A 116 -0.05 5.55 -0.56
N LEU A 117 0.82 5.53 0.46
CA LEU A 117 2.26 5.42 0.26
C LEU A 117 2.67 4.08 -0.39
N ALA A 118 2.09 2.98 0.07
CA ALA A 118 2.34 1.65 -0.52
C ALA A 118 1.90 1.59 -1.99
N SER A 119 0.72 2.13 -2.31
CA SER A 119 0.23 2.22 -3.70
C SER A 119 1.14 3.07 -4.58
N VAL A 120 1.60 4.23 -4.10
CA VAL A 120 2.52 5.09 -4.86
C VAL A 120 3.83 4.36 -5.13
N ALA A 121 4.40 3.68 -4.13
CA ALA A 121 5.63 2.92 -4.29
C ALA A 121 5.47 1.75 -5.28
N ALA A 122 4.40 0.98 -5.16
CA ALA A 122 4.11 -0.14 -6.06
C ALA A 122 3.92 0.33 -7.51
N THR A 123 3.12 1.38 -7.73
CA THR A 123 2.89 1.96 -9.05
C THR A 123 4.17 2.54 -9.66
N ALA A 124 5.03 3.18 -8.84
CA ALA A 124 6.31 3.69 -9.31
C ALA A 124 7.24 2.59 -9.82
N VAL A 125 7.34 1.45 -9.11
CA VAL A 125 8.15 0.31 -9.54
C VAL A 125 7.53 -0.39 -10.75
N LEU A 126 6.20 -0.49 -10.80
CA LEU A 126 5.50 -1.07 -11.95
C LEU A 126 5.77 -0.27 -13.23
N GLY A 127 5.81 1.06 -13.15
CA GLY A 127 6.14 1.92 -14.29
C GLY A 127 7.57 1.75 -14.83
N LEU A 128 8.46 1.08 -14.09
CA LEU A 128 9.78 0.70 -14.60
C LEU A 128 9.75 -0.57 -15.47
N HIS A 129 8.71 -1.40 -15.33
CA HIS A 129 8.59 -2.70 -16.00
C HIS A 129 7.52 -2.73 -17.08
N VAL A 130 6.50 -1.88 -16.97
CA VAL A 130 5.39 -1.81 -17.92
C VAL A 130 5.23 -0.37 -18.39
N VAL A 131 5.45 -0.14 -19.68
CA VAL A 131 5.09 1.12 -20.34
C VAL A 131 3.75 0.91 -21.01
N PRO A 132 2.69 1.64 -20.64
CA PRO A 132 1.42 1.52 -21.34
C PRO A 132 1.59 2.03 -22.77
N GLU A 133 1.50 1.13 -23.75
CA GLU A 133 1.43 1.54 -25.15
C GLU A 133 0.12 2.30 -25.39
N GLN A 134 0.19 3.41 -26.12
CA GLN A 134 -0.99 4.18 -26.48
C GLN A 134 -1.87 3.34 -27.41
N PRO A 135 -3.19 3.22 -27.17
CA PRO A 135 -4.07 2.63 -28.16
C PRO A 135 -4.06 3.53 -29.40
N VAL A 136 -3.60 2.98 -30.53
CA VAL A 136 -3.71 3.58 -31.87
C VAL A 136 -5.14 3.46 -32.38
#